data_AF-A0A090TC49-F1
#
_entry.id   AF-A0A090TC49-F1
#
_cell.length_a   1.000
_cell.length_b   1.000
_cell.length_c   1.000
_cell.angle_alpha   90.00
_cell.angle_beta   90.00
_cell.angle_gamma   90.00
#
_symmetry.space_group_name_H-M   'P 1'
#
loop_
_entity.id
_entity.type
_entity.pdbx_description
1 polymer ?
#
loop_
_entity_poly.entity_id
_entity_poly.type
_entity_poly.pdbx_seq_one_letter_code
_entity_poly.pdbx_strand_id
1 'polypeptide(L)' 'MAGEILAEELRIAQQHLNEITGEFSSDDLLGRIFSSFCIGK' A
#
# COMPACT_ATOMS: atom_id res chain seq x y z
N MET A 1 6.73 -7.46 21.62
CA MET A 1 8.17 -7.62 21.32
C MET A 1 8.41 -8.27 19.95
N ALA A 2 8.27 -9.58 19.75
CA ALA A 2 8.60 -10.19 18.44
C ALA A 2 7.75 -9.67 17.26
N GLY A 3 6.45 -9.45 17.48
CA GLY A 3 5.55 -8.90 16.45
C GLY A 3 5.81 -7.44 16.08
N GLU A 4 6.28 -6.63 17.03
CA GLU A 4 6.60 -5.21 16.79
C GLU A 4 7.87 -5.07 15.95
N ILE A 5 8.88 -5.90 16.24
CA ILE A 5 10.12 -5.94 15.46
C ILE A 5 9.82 -6.40 14.03
N LEU A 6 9.01 -7.46 13.88
CA LEU A 6 8.60 -7.93 12.56
C LEU A 6 7.82 -6.87 11.78
N ALA A 7 6.94 -6.11 12.44
CA ALA A 7 6.19 -5.04 11.80
C ALA A 7 7.10 -3.91 11.29
N GLU A 8 8.14 -3.55 12.05
CA GLU A 8 9.11 -2.53 11.64
C GLU A 8 9.99 -3.00 10.47
N GLU A 9 10.45 -4.25 10.47
CA GLU A 9 11.20 -4.83 9.35
C GLU A 9 10.36 -4.84 8.05
N LEU A 10 9.07 -5.17 8.16
CA LEU A 10 8.14 -5.11 7.03
C LEU A 10 7.95 -3.68 6.52
N ARG A 11 7.88 -2.69 7.43
CA ARG A 11 7.80 -1.27 7.07
C ARG A 11 9.03 -0.82 6.28
N ILE A 12 10.23 -1.19 6.73
CA ILE A 12 11.48 -0.86 6.05
C ILE A 12 11.55 -1.54 4.68
N ALA A 13 11.22 -2.82 4.59
CA ALA A 13 11.18 -3.54 3.32
C ALA A 13 10.21 -2.89 2.32
N GLN A 14 9.03 -2.45 2.79
CA GLN A 14 8.07 -1.70 1.96
C GLN A 14 8.66 -0.39 1.42
N GLN A 15 9.41 0.36 2.24
CA GLN A 15 10.03 1.61 1.80
C GLN A 15 11.03 1.39 0.65
N HIS A 16 11.88 0.36 0.75
CA HIS A 16 12.80 0.01 -0.33
C HIS A 16 12.10 -0.45 -1.61
N LEU A 17 10.97 -1.16 -1.48
CA LEU A 17 10.18 -1.53 -2.65
C LEU A 17 9.58 -0.30 -3.34
N ASN A 18 9.09 0.67 -2.57
CA ASN A 18 8.54 1.92 -3.08
C ASN A 18 9.58 2.76 -3.86
N GLU A 19 10.87 2.70 -3.52
CA GLU A 19 11.95 3.35 -4.29
C GLU A 19 12.06 2.82 -5.73
N ILE A 20 11.66 1.55 -5.95
CA ILE A 20 11.74 0.88 -7.25
C ILE A 20 10.39 0.97 -7.99
N THR A 21 9.28 0.76 -7.29
CA THR A 21 7.95 0.66 -7.89
C THR A 21 7.20 1.99 -7.96
N GLY A 22 7.70 3.02 -7.26
CA GLY A 22 6.93 4.21 -6.93
C GLY A 22 6.09 4.00 -5.67
N GLU A 23 5.68 5.10 -5.04
CA GLU A 23 4.80 5.05 -3.87
C GLU A 23 3.40 4.56 -4.25
N PHE A 24 2.84 3.67 -3.42
CA PHE A 24 1.45 3.24 -3.51
C PHE A 24 0.71 3.69 -2.27
N SER A 25 -0.17 4.67 -2.45
CA SER A 25 -0.94 5.28 -1.37
C SER A 25 -2.27 4.58 -1.15
N SER A 26 -2.89 4.87 -0.01
CA SER A 26 -4.27 4.45 0.25
C SER A 26 -5.25 5.00 -0.80
N ASP A 27 -4.98 6.18 -1.37
CA ASP A 27 -5.83 6.77 -2.42
C ASP A 27 -5.73 5.98 -3.74
N ASP A 28 -4.53 5.47 -4.09
CA ASP A 28 -4.36 4.58 -5.24
C ASP A 28 -5.13 3.26 -5.07
N LEU A 29 -5.12 2.74 -3.85
CA LEU A 29 -5.90 1.55 -3.49
C LEU A 29 -7.41 1.82 -3.60
N LEU A 30 -7.89 2.91 -3.00
CA LEU A 30 -9.29 3.30 -3.08
C LEU A 30 -9.72 3.54 -4.53
N GLY A 31 -8.89 4.23 -5.31
CA GLY A 31 -9.08 4.44 -6.73
C GLY A 31 -9.22 3.12 -7.50
N ARG A 32 -8.40 2.11 -7.21
CA ARG A 32 -8.51 0.77 -7.83
C ARG A 32 -9.74 -0.01 -7.37
N ILE A 33 -10.10 0.06 -6.09
CA ILE A 33 -11.29 -0.60 -5.56
C ILE A 33 -12.53 -0.01 -6.23
N PHE A 34 -12.60 1.32 -6.31
CA PHE A 34 -13.77 2.04 -6.82
C PHE A 34 -13.78 2.23 -8.34
N SER A 35 -12.67 2.04 -9.06
CA SER A 35 -12.65 2.15 -10.53
C SER A 35 -13.52 1.10 -11.23
N SER A 36 -13.78 -0.03 -10.58
CA SER A 36 -14.65 -1.10 -11.09
C SER A 36 -16.11 -0.95 -10.66
N PHE A 37 -16.42 -0.04 -9.73
CA PHE A 37 -17.79 0.36 -9.44
C PHE A 37 -18.18 1.37 -10.51
N CYS A 38 -18.99 0.94 -11.48
CA CYS A 38 -19.47 1.80 -12.55
C CYS A 38 -19.91 3.16 -11.98
N ILE A 39 -19.31 4.25 -12.48
CA ILE A 39 -19.79 5.61 -12.32
C ILE A 39 -21.16 5.64 -13.01
N GLY A 40 -22.22 5.32 -12.26
CA GLY A 40 -23.52 5.02 -12.86
C GLY A 40 -24.47 4.26 -11.95
N LYS A 41 -24.71 4.78 -10.74
CA LYS A 41 -26.05 4.87 -10.15
C LYS A 41 -26.18 6.18 -9.41
#